data_AF-A0A7K5PMA9-F1
#
_entry.id   AF-A0A7K5PMA9-F1
#
_cell.length_a   1.000
_cell.length_b   1.000
_cell.length_c   1.000
_cell.angle_alpha   90.00
_cell.angle_beta   90.00
_cell.angle_gamma   90.00
#
_symmetry.space_group_name_H-M   'P 1'
#
loop_
_entity.id
_entity.type
_entity.pdbx_description
1 polymer ?
#
loop_
_entity_poly.entity_id
_entity_poly.type
_entity_poly.pdbx_seq_one_letter_code
_entity_poly.pdbx_strand_id
1 'polypeptide(L)'
;MKRILLVFILAAAVMYGILHGNLWRNNFYWISFYGQTSSVRASPSYVTSGITISYNQLPPTAVERRNALDTCVLKPAFESLLGVDKIYPFLCANDFIRVAEFQGSNKFELPYGIKRAEQFFRLALSRLQNCGLSSEEDSIACRRCVVVGNGGVLRNKTLGEKIDSYDVIIRMNNGPVIGYEEDVGRRTTFRLSYPESIFSDPIHYDPNTTVVLIVFKPRDLKWLWEILGGQKISARGFWKKPALNMIYKSSQIRILDPSITRKTAYEWLHFPTRFPKKEKPKHPTTGLIAITLAFHICHEVHLAGFKYDFTDRNSSLHYYGNETMSQMMQNEYHNITAEQKFLKKLIDKNFVVNLT
;
A
#
# COMPACT_ATOMS: atom_id res chain seq x y z
N MET A 1 8.99 -61.87 -9.06
CA MET A 1 8.83 -60.63 -9.87
C MET A 1 7.41 -60.03 -9.84
N LYS A 2 6.31 -60.82 -9.94
CA LYS A 2 4.94 -60.26 -9.99
C LYS A 2 4.44 -59.54 -8.72
N ARG A 3 4.90 -59.91 -7.52
CA ARG A 3 4.51 -59.25 -6.24
C ARG A 3 5.16 -57.88 -6.02
N ILE A 4 6.37 -57.65 -6.53
CA ILE A 4 7.09 -56.37 -6.39
C ILE A 4 6.46 -55.32 -7.33
N LEU A 5 6.09 -55.74 -8.55
CA LEU A 5 5.42 -54.86 -9.51
C LEU A 5 4.05 -54.35 -9.00
N LEU A 6 3.30 -55.20 -8.28
CA LEU A 6 2.01 -54.80 -7.70
C LEU A 6 2.14 -53.72 -6.62
N VAL A 7 3.22 -53.78 -5.81
CA VAL A 7 3.49 -52.78 -4.76
C VAL A 7 3.84 -51.42 -5.38
N PHE A 8 4.61 -51.40 -6.47
CA PHE A 8 4.92 -50.15 -7.18
C PHE A 8 3.71 -49.55 -7.89
N ILE A 9 2.82 -50.37 -8.44
CA ILE A 9 1.58 -49.90 -9.07
C ILE A 9 0.61 -49.33 -8.03
N LEU A 10 0.47 -49.97 -6.86
CA LEU A 10 -0.35 -49.47 -5.76
C LEU A 10 0.21 -48.18 -5.16
N ALA A 11 1.54 -48.08 -4.99
CA ALA A 11 2.18 -46.85 -4.51
C ALA A 11 2.03 -45.68 -5.50
N ALA A 12 2.13 -45.95 -6.80
CA ALA A 12 1.91 -44.96 -7.85
C ALA A 12 0.45 -44.48 -7.92
N ALA A 13 -0.52 -45.40 -7.75
CA ALA A 13 -1.95 -45.05 -7.72
C ALA A 13 -2.33 -44.21 -6.48
N VAL A 14 -1.75 -44.51 -5.31
CA VAL A 14 -1.96 -43.71 -4.08
C VAL A 14 -1.32 -42.33 -4.21
N MET A 15 -0.12 -42.23 -4.78
CA MET A 15 0.53 -40.94 -5.06
C MET A 15 -0.24 -40.11 -6.10
N TYR A 16 -0.76 -40.75 -7.16
CA TYR A 16 -1.62 -40.09 -8.14
C TYR A 16 -2.94 -39.58 -7.52
N GLY A 17 -3.55 -40.38 -6.63
CA GLY A 17 -4.74 -39.98 -5.86
C GLY A 17 -4.49 -38.81 -4.90
N ILE A 18 -3.31 -38.71 -4.28
CA ILE A 18 -2.94 -37.61 -3.38
C ILE A 18 -2.58 -36.34 -4.16
N LEU A 19 -1.89 -36.46 -5.30
CA LEU A 19 -1.56 -35.35 -6.19
C LEU A 19 -2.79 -34.77 -6.89
N HIS A 20 -3.73 -35.60 -7.34
CA HIS A 20 -4.97 -35.14 -7.98
C HIS A 20 -6.11 -34.84 -6.98
N GLY A 21 -6.16 -35.46 -5.81
CA GLY A 21 -7.14 -35.14 -4.77
C GLY A 21 -7.03 -33.71 -4.23
N ASN A 22 -5.80 -33.16 -4.20
CA ASN A 22 -5.55 -31.77 -3.83
C ASN A 22 -5.88 -30.75 -4.93
N LEU A 23 -6.01 -31.19 -6.18
CA LEU A 23 -6.52 -30.37 -7.30
C LEU A 23 -8.05 -30.23 -7.26
N TRP A 24 -8.75 -31.26 -6.78
CA TRP A 24 -10.22 -31.23 -6.66
C TRP A 24 -10.72 -30.43 -5.45
N ARG A 25 -9.95 -30.37 -4.35
CA ARG A 25 -10.29 -29.54 -3.18
C ARG A 25 -10.26 -28.02 -3.47
N ASN A 26 -9.49 -27.59 -4.48
CA ASN A 26 -9.46 -26.20 -4.93
C ASN A 26 -10.52 -25.86 -5.98
N ASN A 27 -11.11 -26.84 -6.67
CA ASN A 27 -12.13 -26.62 -7.71
C ASN A 27 -13.57 -26.53 -7.16
N PHE A 28 -13.88 -27.15 -6.03
CA PHE A 28 -15.19 -27.00 -5.39
C PHE A 28 -15.46 -25.59 -4.82
N TYR A 29 -14.42 -24.79 -4.59
CA TYR A 29 -14.56 -23.37 -4.19
C TYR A 29 -15.08 -22.49 -5.33
N TRP A 30 -14.83 -22.85 -6.59
CA TRP A 30 -15.28 -22.07 -7.74
C TRP A 30 -16.74 -22.39 -8.12
N ILE A 31 -17.15 -23.65 -8.02
CA ILE A 31 -18.50 -24.09 -8.44
C ILE A 31 -19.59 -23.56 -7.49
N SER A 32 -19.31 -23.46 -6.18
CA SER A 32 -20.28 -22.90 -5.22
C SER A 32 -20.44 -21.37 -5.31
N PHE A 33 -19.49 -20.64 -5.89
CA PHE A 33 -19.54 -19.18 -5.99
C PHE A 33 -20.21 -18.71 -7.29
N TYR A 34 -20.00 -19.42 -8.41
CA TYR A 34 -20.72 -19.15 -9.66
C TYR A 34 -22.20 -19.56 -9.63
N GLY A 35 -22.58 -20.50 -8.76
CA GLY A 35 -23.98 -20.92 -8.58
C GLY A 35 -24.89 -19.91 -7.89
N GLN A 36 -24.34 -18.84 -7.28
CA GLN A 36 -25.12 -17.78 -6.62
C GLN A 36 -25.21 -16.47 -7.42
N THR A 37 -24.48 -16.34 -8.54
CA THR A 37 -24.48 -15.12 -9.37
C THR A 37 -25.43 -15.20 -10.57
N SER A 38 -26.12 -16.31 -10.78
CA SER A 38 -26.97 -16.57 -11.95
C SER A 38 -28.42 -16.07 -11.82
N SER A 39 -28.80 -15.31 -10.79
CA SER A 39 -30.18 -14.79 -10.64
C SER A 39 -30.32 -13.27 -10.45
N VAL A 40 -29.28 -12.46 -10.64
CA VAL A 40 -29.45 -11.00 -10.66
C VAL A 40 -29.68 -10.55 -12.11
N ARG A 41 -30.90 -10.77 -12.58
CA ARG A 41 -31.42 -10.14 -13.80
C ARG A 41 -31.64 -8.66 -13.46
N ALA A 42 -30.85 -7.78 -14.05
CA ALA A 42 -31.04 -6.34 -13.94
C ALA A 42 -32.36 -5.96 -14.62
N SER A 43 -33.36 -5.56 -13.83
CA SER A 43 -34.55 -4.87 -14.33
C SER A 43 -34.33 -3.35 -14.26
N PRO A 44 -34.73 -2.59 -15.29
CA PRO A 44 -34.58 -1.14 -15.31
C PRO A 44 -35.70 -0.46 -14.51
N SER A 45 -35.41 0.78 -14.11
CA SER A 45 -36.32 1.80 -13.54
C SER A 45 -36.82 1.61 -12.10
N TYR A 46 -36.29 2.46 -11.21
CA TYR A 46 -37.04 3.01 -10.09
C TYR A 46 -36.82 4.53 -10.06
N VAL A 47 -37.91 5.26 -10.33
CA VAL A 47 -38.05 6.70 -10.07
C VAL A 47 -38.71 6.84 -8.71
N THR A 48 -38.08 7.59 -7.80
CA THR A 48 -38.60 8.29 -6.60
C THR A 48 -37.37 8.54 -5.72
N SER A 49 -37.11 9.68 -5.08
CA SER A 49 -37.84 10.92 -4.80
C SER A 49 -36.78 11.95 -4.36
N GLY A 50 -37.12 13.24 -4.42
CA GLY A 50 -36.19 14.37 -4.36
C GLY A 50 -35.19 14.36 -3.20
N ILE A 51 -33.94 14.07 -3.53
CA ILE A 51 -32.76 14.67 -2.91
C ILE A 51 -32.01 15.31 -4.06
N THR A 52 -32.01 16.63 -4.15
CA THR A 52 -31.12 17.38 -5.03
C THR A 52 -29.69 17.20 -4.52
N ILE A 53 -29.04 16.11 -4.96
CA ILE A 53 -27.58 16.01 -4.89
C ILE A 53 -27.07 17.10 -5.81
N SER A 54 -26.37 18.09 -5.26
CA SER A 54 -25.65 19.09 -6.04
C SER A 54 -24.66 18.37 -6.97
N TYR A 55 -24.99 18.27 -8.25
CA TYR A 55 -24.18 17.64 -9.30
C TYR A 55 -22.99 18.53 -9.74
N ASN A 56 -22.47 19.38 -8.86
CA ASN A 56 -21.45 20.36 -9.22
C ASN A 56 -19.99 19.90 -9.06
N GLN A 57 -19.71 18.61 -8.88
CA GLN A 57 -18.35 18.09 -9.06
C GLN A 57 -18.41 16.58 -9.33
N LEU A 58 -18.51 16.21 -10.62
CA LEU A 58 -17.98 14.91 -11.03
C LEU A 58 -16.51 14.83 -10.54
N PRO A 59 -16.01 13.68 -10.03
CA PRO A 59 -14.61 13.56 -9.67
C PRO A 59 -13.76 13.96 -10.88
N PRO A 60 -12.67 14.75 -10.70
CA PRO A 60 -11.85 15.16 -11.83
C PRO A 60 -11.35 13.90 -12.54
N THR A 61 -11.26 13.90 -13.86
CA THR A 61 -10.69 12.80 -14.64
C THR A 61 -9.26 12.49 -14.19
N ALA A 62 -8.76 11.28 -14.47
CA ALA A 62 -7.38 10.92 -14.16
C ALA A 62 -6.33 11.89 -14.75
N VAL A 63 -6.65 12.56 -15.85
CA VAL A 63 -5.79 13.61 -16.44
C VAL A 63 -5.87 14.89 -15.61
N GLU A 64 -7.08 15.37 -15.29
CA GLU A 64 -7.25 16.57 -14.46
C GLU A 64 -6.62 16.41 -13.07
N ARG A 65 -6.80 15.25 -12.43
CA ARG A 65 -6.16 14.96 -11.13
C ARG A 65 -4.63 14.96 -11.22
N ARG A 66 -4.07 14.51 -12.33
CA ARG A 66 -2.62 14.54 -12.57
C ARG A 66 -2.13 15.96 -12.80
N ASN A 67 -2.82 16.73 -13.64
CA ASN A 67 -2.49 18.12 -13.94
C ASN A 67 -2.60 18.99 -12.67
N ALA A 68 -3.51 18.68 -11.76
CA ALA A 68 -3.62 19.34 -10.44
C ALA A 68 -2.39 19.12 -9.54
N LEU A 69 -1.51 18.17 -9.87
CA LEU A 69 -0.23 18.03 -9.18
C LEU A 69 0.86 18.96 -9.73
N ASP A 70 0.69 19.50 -10.93
CA ASP A 70 1.67 20.35 -11.64
C ASP A 70 1.45 21.83 -11.33
N THR A 71 1.45 22.15 -10.03
CA THR A 71 1.20 23.50 -9.51
C THR A 71 2.48 24.30 -9.28
N CYS A 72 3.65 23.76 -9.63
CA CYS A 72 4.94 24.37 -9.37
C CYS A 72 5.73 24.61 -10.66
N VAL A 73 6.36 25.78 -10.74
CA VAL A 73 7.27 26.13 -11.84
C VAL A 73 8.65 25.48 -11.65
N LEU A 74 9.01 25.14 -10.40
CA LEU A 74 10.28 24.51 -10.09
C LEU A 74 10.23 23.01 -10.39
N LYS A 75 11.24 22.55 -11.13
CA LYS A 75 11.48 21.13 -11.37
C LYS A 75 12.06 20.48 -10.11
N PRO A 76 11.51 19.35 -9.63
CA PRO A 76 12.05 18.65 -8.48
C PRO A 76 13.45 18.09 -8.79
N ALA A 77 14.34 18.04 -7.80
CA ALA A 77 15.69 17.49 -7.96
C ALA A 77 15.70 16.03 -8.46
N PHE A 78 14.63 15.28 -8.14
CA PHE A 78 14.41 13.89 -8.54
C PHE A 78 13.61 13.72 -9.84
N GLU A 79 13.40 14.78 -10.64
CA GLU A 79 12.64 14.70 -11.91
C GLU A 79 13.15 13.57 -12.81
N SER A 80 14.47 13.41 -12.91
CA SER A 80 15.10 12.35 -13.72
C SER A 80 14.76 10.92 -13.30
N LEU A 81 14.29 10.70 -12.05
CA LEU A 81 13.82 9.39 -11.57
C LEU A 81 12.36 9.10 -11.90
N LEU A 82 11.56 10.14 -12.15
CA LEU A 82 10.14 10.00 -12.44
C LEU A 82 9.89 9.56 -13.88
N GLY A 83 10.83 9.84 -14.80
CA GLY A 83 10.62 9.62 -16.23
C GLY A 83 9.51 10.53 -16.78
N VAL A 84 8.80 10.07 -17.81
CA VAL A 84 7.80 10.88 -18.53
C VAL A 84 6.45 10.96 -17.80
N ASP A 85 6.20 10.08 -16.82
CA ASP A 85 4.86 9.90 -16.26
C ASP A 85 4.78 10.26 -14.78
N LYS A 86 4.34 11.49 -14.50
CA LYS A 86 3.73 11.80 -13.20
C LYS A 86 2.43 11.01 -13.09
N ILE A 87 2.31 10.22 -12.03
CA ILE A 87 1.16 9.35 -11.78
C ILE A 87 0.33 10.00 -10.69
N TYR A 88 -0.97 10.19 -10.95
CA TYR A 88 -1.89 10.50 -9.86
C TYR A 88 -2.04 9.24 -8.97
N PRO A 89 -1.69 9.31 -7.67
CA PRO A 89 -1.34 8.09 -6.92
C PRO A 89 -2.53 7.30 -6.37
N PHE A 90 -3.77 7.77 -6.54
CA PHE A 90 -4.94 7.13 -5.93
C PHE A 90 -5.96 6.67 -6.97
N LEU A 91 -6.55 5.49 -6.72
CA LEU A 91 -7.58 4.92 -7.58
C LEU A 91 -8.97 5.46 -7.23
N CYS A 92 -9.78 5.71 -8.26
CA CYS A 92 -11.18 6.11 -8.13
C CYS A 92 -12.11 5.03 -8.69
N ALA A 93 -13.26 4.82 -8.05
CA ALA A 93 -14.23 3.79 -8.45
C ALA A 93 -14.66 3.90 -9.93
N ASN A 94 -14.74 5.12 -10.46
CA ASN A 94 -15.30 5.40 -11.79
C ASN A 94 -14.31 5.18 -12.94
N ASP A 95 -13.01 5.15 -12.69
CA ASP A 95 -12.00 5.13 -13.76
C ASP A 95 -10.78 4.22 -13.51
N PHE A 96 -10.68 3.53 -12.36
CA PHE A 96 -9.49 2.74 -12.03
C PHE A 96 -9.11 1.68 -13.07
N ILE A 97 -10.07 1.10 -13.79
CA ILE A 97 -9.78 0.16 -14.90
C ILE A 97 -9.05 0.87 -16.04
N ARG A 98 -9.57 2.02 -16.49
CA ARG A 98 -8.94 2.82 -17.55
C ARG A 98 -7.56 3.33 -17.13
N VAL A 99 -7.44 3.79 -15.88
CA VAL A 99 -6.16 4.20 -15.30
C VAL A 99 -5.17 3.04 -15.34
N ALA A 100 -5.59 1.85 -14.90
CA ALA A 100 -4.73 0.67 -14.92
C ALA A 100 -4.37 0.19 -16.32
N GLU A 101 -5.24 0.35 -17.32
CA GLU A 101 -4.92 0.06 -18.73
C GLU A 101 -3.87 1.05 -19.26
N PHE A 102 -4.07 2.35 -19.02
CA PHE A 102 -3.14 3.40 -19.42
C PHE A 102 -1.75 3.20 -18.79
N GLN A 103 -1.72 2.89 -17.49
CA GLN A 103 -0.48 2.63 -16.74
C GLN A 103 0.08 1.21 -16.97
N GLY A 104 -0.60 0.35 -17.75
CA GLY A 104 -0.24 -1.06 -17.94
C GLY A 104 -0.37 -1.94 -16.69
N SER A 105 -0.92 -1.43 -15.60
CA SER A 105 -1.20 -2.14 -14.34
C SER A 105 -2.24 -3.25 -14.50
N ASN A 106 -3.05 -3.24 -15.55
CA ASN A 106 -3.94 -4.36 -15.89
C ASN A 106 -3.19 -5.64 -16.32
N LYS A 107 -1.88 -5.55 -16.63
CA LYS A 107 -1.05 -6.70 -17.03
C LYS A 107 -0.41 -7.44 -15.85
N PHE A 108 -0.41 -6.82 -14.67
CA PHE A 108 0.26 -7.33 -13.47
C PHE A 108 -0.75 -7.67 -12.38
N GLU A 109 -0.50 -8.75 -11.64
CA GLU A 109 -1.27 -9.10 -10.45
C GLU A 109 -0.81 -8.23 -9.26
N LEU A 110 -1.60 -8.23 -8.17
CA LEU A 110 -1.21 -7.60 -6.90
C LEU A 110 0.15 -8.17 -6.42
N PRO A 111 1.02 -7.33 -5.81
CA PRO A 111 0.82 -5.93 -5.41
C PRO A 111 1.14 -4.90 -6.50
N TYR A 112 1.40 -5.33 -7.75
CA TYR A 112 1.98 -4.50 -8.81
C TYR A 112 0.99 -4.06 -9.89
N GLY A 113 -0.24 -4.54 -9.80
CA GLY A 113 -1.32 -4.24 -10.73
C GLY A 113 -2.65 -4.75 -10.23
N ILE A 114 -3.66 -4.73 -11.12
CA ILE A 114 -5.04 -5.07 -10.77
C ILE A 114 -5.51 -6.40 -11.38
N LYS A 115 -4.66 -7.07 -12.17
CA LYS A 115 -5.03 -8.28 -12.91
C LYS A 115 -5.61 -9.35 -11.98
N ARG A 116 -6.78 -9.89 -12.32
CA ARG A 116 -7.56 -10.88 -11.53
C ARG A 116 -8.08 -10.38 -10.18
N ALA A 117 -7.90 -9.11 -9.84
CA ALA A 117 -8.37 -8.49 -8.61
C ALA A 117 -9.39 -7.36 -8.88
N GLU A 118 -9.80 -7.16 -10.13
CA GLU A 118 -10.61 -6.03 -10.59
C GLU A 118 -11.94 -5.93 -9.85
N GLN A 119 -12.60 -7.08 -9.62
CA GLN A 119 -13.86 -7.13 -8.86
C GLN A 119 -13.65 -6.75 -7.39
N PHE A 120 -12.54 -7.19 -6.78
CA PHE A 120 -12.21 -6.82 -5.39
C PHE A 120 -11.94 -5.31 -5.28
N PHE A 121 -11.24 -4.72 -6.25
CA PHE A 121 -11.02 -3.27 -6.30
C PHE A 121 -12.33 -2.52 -6.45
N ARG A 122 -13.22 -2.96 -7.35
CA ARG A 122 -14.53 -2.35 -7.56
C ARG A 122 -15.36 -2.34 -6.27
N LEU A 123 -15.41 -3.46 -5.56
CA LEU A 123 -16.12 -3.57 -4.28
C LEU A 123 -15.51 -2.65 -3.22
N ALA A 124 -14.20 -2.70 -3.02
CA ALA A 124 -13.51 -1.88 -2.03
C ALA A 124 -13.67 -0.37 -2.31
N LEU A 125 -13.45 0.06 -3.55
CA LEU A 125 -13.58 1.46 -3.98
C LEU A 125 -15.02 1.98 -3.84
N SER A 126 -16.03 1.12 -4.00
CA SER A 126 -17.45 1.50 -3.83
C SER A 126 -17.82 1.92 -2.39
N ARG A 127 -16.96 1.59 -1.40
CA ARG A 127 -17.15 2.00 0.01
C ARG A 127 -16.47 3.32 0.36
N LEU A 128 -15.68 3.89 -0.55
CA LEU A 128 -14.94 5.12 -0.30
C LEU A 128 -15.72 6.32 -0.82
N GLN A 129 -15.72 7.40 -0.04
CA GLN A 129 -16.39 8.65 -0.43
C GLN A 129 -15.49 9.54 -1.31
N ASN A 130 -14.17 9.42 -1.13
CA ASN A 130 -13.19 10.26 -1.80
C ASN A 130 -12.03 9.43 -2.36
N CYS A 131 -11.48 9.88 -3.49
CA CYS A 131 -10.25 9.36 -4.09
C CYS A 131 -9.25 10.47 -4.48
N GLY A 132 -9.60 11.73 -4.15
CA GLY A 132 -8.84 12.97 -4.37
C GLY A 132 -7.74 13.22 -3.31
N LEU A 133 -6.76 14.07 -3.60
CA LEU A 133 -6.14 14.88 -2.55
C LEU A 133 -7.22 15.78 -1.90
N SER A 134 -6.96 16.28 -0.70
CA SER A 134 -7.84 17.29 -0.09
C SER A 134 -7.69 18.64 -0.78
N SER A 135 -8.70 19.51 -0.67
CA SER A 135 -8.66 20.86 -1.26
C SER A 135 -7.50 21.72 -0.74
N GLU A 136 -7.13 21.53 0.53
CA GLU A 136 -5.97 22.21 1.13
C GLU A 136 -4.68 21.73 0.49
N GLU A 137 -4.51 20.41 0.33
CA GLU A 137 -3.34 19.84 -0.35
C GLU A 137 -3.25 20.29 -1.81
N ASP A 138 -4.37 20.30 -2.55
CA ASP A 138 -4.43 20.73 -3.95
C ASP A 138 -4.04 22.22 -4.13
N SER A 139 -4.29 23.06 -3.12
CA SER A 139 -4.01 24.51 -3.18
C SER A 139 -2.53 24.88 -2.99
N ILE A 140 -1.69 23.99 -2.45
CA ILE A 140 -0.29 24.31 -2.14
C ILE A 140 0.57 24.17 -3.41
N ALA A 141 1.05 25.30 -3.91
CA ALA A 141 2.09 25.33 -4.93
C ALA A 141 3.44 24.86 -4.34
N CYS A 142 4.21 24.08 -5.10
CA CYS A 142 5.57 23.67 -4.73
C CYS A 142 5.71 22.95 -3.37
N ARG A 143 4.82 21.98 -3.09
CA ARG A 143 4.79 21.21 -1.82
C ARG A 143 6.16 20.67 -1.37
N ARG A 144 6.52 21.01 -0.14
CA ARG A 144 7.64 20.44 0.62
C ARG A 144 7.13 19.32 1.50
N CYS A 145 7.69 18.14 1.29
CA CYS A 145 7.25 16.94 1.97
C CYS A 145 8.36 16.36 2.83
N VAL A 146 7.96 15.79 3.97
CA VAL A 146 8.82 14.92 4.76
C VAL A 146 8.20 13.54 4.85
N VAL A 147 8.99 12.52 4.54
CA VAL A 147 8.64 11.13 4.78
C VAL A 147 9.30 10.71 6.09
N VAL A 148 8.49 10.27 7.05
CA VAL A 148 8.94 9.85 8.37
C VAL A 148 8.82 8.33 8.46
N GLY A 149 9.96 7.65 8.35
CA GLY A 149 10.11 6.22 8.60
C GLY A 149 10.00 5.89 10.08
N ASN A 150 10.01 4.60 10.40
CA ASN A 150 9.87 4.14 11.77
C ASN A 150 11.19 3.82 12.47
N GLY A 151 12.35 4.06 11.84
CA GLY A 151 13.64 3.61 12.33
C GLY A 151 14.02 4.14 13.71
N GLY A 152 14.70 3.31 14.51
CA GLY A 152 15.20 3.65 15.85
C GLY A 152 16.09 4.89 15.91
N VAL A 153 16.70 5.27 14.79
CA VAL A 153 17.52 6.49 14.66
C VAL A 153 16.76 7.78 15.00
N LEU A 154 15.42 7.78 15.00
CA LEU A 154 14.63 8.96 15.39
C LEU A 154 14.61 9.24 16.89
N ARG A 155 14.96 8.26 17.73
CA ARG A 155 14.89 8.42 19.18
C ARG A 155 15.90 9.47 19.68
N ASN A 156 15.44 10.39 20.53
CA ASN A 156 16.21 11.50 21.09
C ASN A 156 16.84 12.40 20.01
N LYS A 157 16.16 12.59 18.87
CA LYS A 157 16.60 13.48 17.78
C LYS A 157 15.99 14.86 17.87
N THR A 158 14.92 15.06 18.65
CA THR A 158 14.26 16.36 18.81
C THR A 158 13.84 16.99 17.46
N LEU A 159 13.50 16.17 16.46
CA LEU A 159 13.17 16.62 15.11
C LEU A 159 11.70 17.04 14.96
N GLY A 160 10.89 16.95 16.02
CA GLY A 160 9.45 17.07 15.94
C GLY A 160 8.96 18.39 15.38
N GLU A 161 9.48 19.52 15.88
CA GLU A 161 9.16 20.84 15.34
C GLU A 161 9.59 21.00 13.89
N LYS A 162 10.77 20.46 13.54
CA LYS A 162 11.26 20.49 12.17
C LYS A 162 10.36 19.69 11.23
N ILE A 163 9.91 18.50 11.65
CA ILE A 163 8.98 17.66 10.87
C ILE A 163 7.62 18.35 10.72
N ASP A 164 7.12 18.99 11.77
CA ASP A 164 5.84 19.70 11.74
C ASP A 164 5.87 20.98 10.90
N SER A 165 7.06 21.44 10.46
CA SER A 165 7.22 22.60 9.59
C SER A 165 6.97 22.33 8.09
N TYR A 166 6.81 21.07 7.68
CA TYR A 166 6.56 20.72 6.26
C TYR A 166 5.07 20.83 5.91
N ASP A 167 4.79 21.01 4.61
CA ASP A 167 3.44 21.10 4.06
C ASP A 167 2.72 19.75 4.16
N VAL A 168 3.44 18.68 3.80
CA VAL A 168 2.92 17.31 3.77
C VAL A 168 3.84 16.40 4.57
N ILE A 169 3.26 15.70 5.55
CA ILE A 169 3.97 14.76 6.40
C ILE A 169 3.44 13.35 6.13
N ILE A 170 4.30 12.51 5.56
CA ILE A 170 3.98 11.14 5.18
C ILE A 170 4.55 10.18 6.21
N ARG A 171 3.66 9.53 6.97
CA ARG A 171 3.99 8.49 7.94
C ARG A 171 3.54 7.12 7.42
N MET A 172 3.86 6.07 8.17
CA MET A 172 3.55 4.71 7.77
C MET A 172 3.31 3.78 8.94
N ASN A 173 2.57 2.71 8.65
CA ASN A 173 2.34 1.60 9.57
C ASN A 173 1.74 2.08 10.92
N ASN A 174 1.92 1.29 11.96
CA ASN A 174 1.60 1.63 13.35
C ASN A 174 2.67 2.49 14.05
N GLY A 175 3.41 3.35 13.35
CA GLY A 175 4.38 4.27 13.98
C GLY A 175 3.66 5.35 14.80
N PRO A 176 3.70 5.32 16.15
CA PRO A 176 2.94 6.22 16.99
C PRO A 176 3.55 7.62 17.01
N VAL A 177 2.68 8.62 17.13
CA VAL A 177 3.08 10.02 17.39
C VAL A 177 2.98 10.33 18.88
N ILE A 178 1.91 9.87 19.52
CA ILE A 178 1.64 10.09 20.95
C ILE A 178 2.76 9.48 21.79
N GLY A 179 3.36 10.30 22.65
CA GLY A 179 4.50 9.94 23.49
C GLY A 179 5.87 10.07 22.81
N TYR A 180 5.91 10.49 21.54
CA TYR A 180 7.14 10.64 20.74
C TYR A 180 7.19 11.99 20.01
N GLU A 181 6.31 12.93 20.36
CA GLU A 181 6.08 14.16 19.59
C GLU A 181 7.32 15.05 19.48
N GLU A 182 8.18 15.05 20.50
CA GLU A 182 9.45 15.79 20.49
C GLU A 182 10.39 15.29 19.39
N ASP A 183 10.41 13.97 19.15
CA ASP A 183 11.28 13.33 18.16
C ASP A 183 10.66 13.29 16.77
N VAL A 184 9.36 12.99 16.68
CA VAL A 184 8.72 12.68 15.39
C VAL A 184 7.66 13.68 14.96
N GLY A 185 7.33 14.68 15.77
CA GLY A 185 6.33 15.70 15.47
C GLY A 185 4.91 15.23 15.75
N ARG A 186 3.93 16.13 15.66
CA ARG A 186 2.52 15.93 16.02
C ARG A 186 1.63 15.72 14.80
N ARG A 187 1.99 16.30 13.65
CA ARG A 187 1.14 16.34 12.46
C ARG A 187 1.33 15.10 11.58
N THR A 188 0.26 14.70 10.91
CA THR A 188 0.29 13.67 9.87
C THR A 188 -0.67 14.07 8.75
N THR A 189 -0.19 14.11 7.51
CA THR A 189 -1.03 14.37 6.34
C THR A 189 -1.45 13.04 5.72
N PHE A 190 -0.48 12.20 5.37
CA PHE A 190 -0.72 10.87 4.85
C PHE A 190 -0.15 9.81 5.78
N ARG A 191 -0.89 8.71 5.95
CA ARG A 191 -0.38 7.51 6.60
C ARG A 191 -0.55 6.30 5.71
N LEU A 192 0.54 5.76 5.19
CA LEU A 192 0.49 4.52 4.41
C LEU A 192 0.28 3.33 5.34
N SER A 193 -0.66 2.47 5.01
CA SER A 193 -1.02 1.32 5.84
C SER A 193 -1.56 0.16 5.01
N TYR A 194 -1.69 -0.99 5.65
CA TYR A 194 -2.33 -2.19 5.13
C TYR A 194 -3.00 -2.92 6.32
N PRO A 195 -3.89 -3.91 6.10
CA PRO A 195 -4.78 -4.42 7.17
C PRO A 195 -4.07 -4.86 8.45
N GLU A 196 -2.89 -5.47 8.33
CA GLU A 196 -2.07 -5.96 9.46
C GLU A 196 -1.21 -4.88 10.15
N SER A 197 -1.23 -3.65 9.64
CA SER A 197 -0.32 -2.55 10.03
C SER A 197 -1.01 -1.17 10.06
N ILE A 198 -2.33 -1.15 10.24
CA ILE A 198 -3.14 0.07 10.41
C ILE A 198 -3.51 0.24 11.87
N PHE A 199 -3.64 1.48 12.36
CA PHE A 199 -4.17 1.72 13.70
C PHE A 199 -5.65 1.35 13.79
N SER A 200 -6.00 0.66 14.88
CA SER A 200 -7.38 0.31 15.23
C SER A 200 -7.80 0.80 16.62
N ASP A 201 -6.87 1.38 17.38
CA ASP A 201 -7.16 1.98 18.68
C ASP A 201 -7.59 3.44 18.47
N PRO A 202 -8.76 3.86 18.97
CA PRO A 202 -9.25 5.23 18.87
C PRO A 202 -8.29 6.29 19.42
N ILE A 203 -7.36 5.95 20.33
CA ILE A 203 -6.36 6.91 20.84
C ILE A 203 -5.49 7.49 19.71
N HIS A 204 -5.31 6.74 18.62
CA HIS A 204 -4.53 7.16 17.46
C HIS A 204 -5.38 7.81 16.36
N TYR A 205 -6.66 8.09 16.61
CA TYR A 205 -7.51 8.77 15.63
C TYR A 205 -7.06 10.22 15.43
N ASP A 206 -6.81 10.58 14.18
CA ASP A 206 -6.55 11.95 13.75
C ASP A 206 -7.52 12.30 12.61
N PRO A 207 -8.40 13.31 12.78
CA PRO A 207 -9.34 13.72 11.75
C PRO A 207 -8.67 14.33 10.52
N ASN A 208 -7.44 14.83 10.64
CA ASN A 208 -6.70 15.47 9.56
C ASN A 208 -5.84 14.49 8.75
N THR A 209 -5.66 13.26 9.24
CA THR A 209 -4.91 12.23 8.53
C THR A 209 -5.73 11.61 7.40
N THR A 210 -5.15 11.54 6.21
CA THR A 210 -5.59 10.65 5.12
C THR A 210 -4.83 9.32 5.19
N VAL A 211 -5.55 8.22 5.35
CA VAL A 211 -4.96 6.87 5.31
C VAL A 211 -4.90 6.36 3.89
N VAL A 212 -3.70 6.00 3.45
CA VAL A 212 -3.42 5.47 2.12
C VAL A 212 -3.18 3.98 2.22
N LEU A 213 -4.11 3.18 1.72
CA LEU A 213 -4.02 1.72 1.75
C LEU A 213 -3.15 1.21 0.60
N ILE A 214 -2.09 0.48 0.97
CA ILE A 214 -1.31 -0.35 0.05
C ILE A 214 -1.97 -1.72 0.00
N VAL A 215 -2.25 -2.18 -1.21
CA VAL A 215 -2.92 -3.47 -1.44
C VAL A 215 -1.88 -4.51 -1.83
N PHE A 216 -1.66 -5.49 -0.96
CA PHE A 216 -0.71 -6.58 -1.23
C PHE A 216 -1.36 -7.83 -1.80
N LYS A 217 -2.63 -8.06 -1.44
CA LYS A 217 -3.38 -9.27 -1.81
C LYS A 217 -4.88 -8.97 -1.93
N PRO A 218 -5.66 -9.76 -2.71
CA PRO A 218 -7.10 -9.55 -2.85
C PRO A 218 -7.86 -9.54 -1.50
N ARG A 219 -7.32 -10.26 -0.52
CA ARG A 219 -7.86 -10.32 0.84
C ARG A 219 -7.85 -8.96 1.55
N ASP A 220 -6.93 -8.06 1.21
CA ASP A 220 -6.87 -6.70 1.79
C ASP A 220 -8.07 -5.86 1.33
N LEU A 221 -8.42 -5.97 0.04
CA LEU A 221 -9.59 -5.29 -0.54
C LEU A 221 -10.90 -5.83 0.02
N LYS A 222 -10.99 -7.16 0.16
CA LYS A 222 -12.14 -7.79 0.81
C LYS A 222 -12.29 -7.31 2.26
N TRP A 223 -11.19 -7.25 3.01
CA TRP A 223 -11.20 -6.71 4.37
C TRP A 223 -11.69 -5.27 4.43
N LEU A 224 -11.25 -4.41 3.52
CA LEU A 224 -11.70 -3.02 3.49
C LEU A 224 -13.21 -2.93 3.25
N TRP A 225 -13.72 -3.72 2.32
CA TRP A 225 -15.16 -3.77 2.05
C TRP A 225 -15.96 -4.28 3.26
N GLU A 226 -15.46 -5.33 3.91
CA GLU A 226 -16.08 -5.93 5.10
C GLU A 226 -16.08 -4.97 6.29
N ILE A 227 -14.94 -4.33 6.58
CA ILE A 227 -14.78 -3.51 7.79
C ILE A 227 -15.57 -2.20 7.70
N LEU A 228 -15.61 -1.58 6.51
CA LEU A 228 -16.42 -0.39 6.28
C LEU A 228 -17.92 -0.70 6.18
N GLY A 229 -18.28 -1.94 5.86
CA GLY A 229 -19.66 -2.39 5.87
C GLY A 229 -20.15 -2.86 7.23
N GLY A 230 -19.30 -2.91 8.26
CA GLY A 230 -19.65 -3.45 9.58
C GLY A 230 -19.78 -4.98 9.61
N GLN A 231 -19.22 -5.69 8.63
CA GLN A 231 -19.17 -7.15 8.62
C GLN A 231 -18.12 -7.67 9.62
N LYS A 232 -18.32 -8.90 10.10
CA LYS A 232 -17.33 -9.58 10.95
C LYS A 232 -16.06 -9.91 10.17
N ILE A 233 -14.93 -9.42 10.64
CA ILE A 233 -13.63 -9.66 10.03
C ILE A 233 -13.09 -11.04 10.41
N SER A 234 -12.70 -11.81 9.40
CA SER A 234 -11.96 -13.06 9.58
C SER A 234 -10.46 -12.82 9.42
N ALA A 235 -9.67 -13.21 10.42
CA ALA A 235 -8.22 -13.10 10.42
C ALA A 235 -7.52 -14.16 9.53
N ARG A 236 -8.26 -15.11 8.96
CA ARG A 236 -7.68 -16.18 8.11
C ARG A 236 -7.12 -15.58 6.81
N GLY A 237 -5.86 -15.93 6.50
CA GLY A 237 -5.17 -15.48 5.28
C GLY A 237 -4.34 -14.20 5.46
N PHE A 238 -4.28 -13.67 6.67
CA PHE A 238 -3.33 -12.61 7.05
C PHE A 238 -2.17 -13.22 7.82
N TRP A 239 -0.97 -12.65 7.66
CA TRP A 239 0.24 -13.14 8.35
C TRP A 239 0.29 -12.71 9.83
N LYS A 240 -0.49 -11.67 10.17
CA LYS A 240 -0.74 -11.18 11.53
C LYS A 240 -2.23 -10.81 11.63
N LYS A 241 -2.77 -10.76 12.86
CA LYS A 241 -4.14 -10.29 13.11
C LYS A 241 -4.35 -8.91 12.46
N PRO A 242 -5.28 -8.75 11.50
CA PRO A 242 -5.59 -7.45 10.92
C PRO A 242 -6.38 -6.60 11.92
N ALA A 243 -6.50 -5.30 11.63
CA ALA A 243 -7.44 -4.44 12.34
C ALA A 243 -8.87 -5.01 12.24
N LEU A 244 -9.54 -5.11 13.38
CA LEU A 244 -10.91 -5.61 13.48
C LEU A 244 -11.95 -4.51 13.53
N ASN A 245 -11.52 -3.28 13.87
CA ASN A 245 -12.33 -2.07 13.90
C ASN A 245 -11.63 -1.00 13.06
N MET A 246 -12.42 -0.23 12.32
CA MET A 246 -11.93 0.91 11.55
C MET A 246 -12.15 2.20 12.35
N ILE A 247 -11.08 2.96 12.60
CA ILE A 247 -11.16 4.26 13.29
C ILE A 247 -11.24 5.44 12.31
N TYR A 248 -10.95 5.22 11.02
CA TYR A 248 -10.95 6.26 9.99
C TYR A 248 -12.26 6.27 9.21
N LYS A 249 -12.75 7.47 8.86
CA LYS A 249 -13.94 7.62 8.02
C LYS A 249 -13.64 7.19 6.58
N SER A 250 -14.65 6.73 5.84
CA SER A 250 -14.51 6.40 4.41
C SER A 250 -14.05 7.57 3.53
N SER A 251 -14.25 8.81 3.99
CA SER A 251 -13.72 10.03 3.36
C SER A 251 -12.22 10.25 3.59
N GLN A 252 -11.64 9.66 4.64
CA GLN A 252 -10.22 9.74 5.00
C GLN A 252 -9.38 8.62 4.35
N ILE A 253 -10.00 7.66 3.68
CA ILE A 253 -9.29 6.48 3.14
C ILE A 253 -9.07 6.63 1.63
N ARG A 254 -7.87 6.29 1.16
CA ARG A 254 -7.51 6.16 -0.25
C ARG A 254 -6.93 4.78 -0.52
N ILE A 255 -7.08 4.29 -1.75
CA ILE A 255 -6.35 3.11 -2.24
C ILE A 255 -5.25 3.60 -3.16
N LEU A 256 -4.01 3.25 -2.83
CA LEU A 256 -2.84 3.57 -3.64
C LEU A 256 -2.91 2.82 -4.98
N ASP A 257 -2.58 3.50 -6.08
CA ASP A 257 -2.42 2.87 -7.38
C ASP A 257 -1.24 1.87 -7.32
N PRO A 258 -1.46 0.57 -7.64
CA PRO A 258 -0.41 -0.44 -7.64
C PRO A 258 0.80 -0.14 -8.54
N SER A 259 0.67 0.76 -9.52
CA SER A 259 1.80 1.24 -10.33
C SER A 259 2.89 1.90 -9.48
N ILE A 260 2.52 2.57 -8.39
CA ILE A 260 3.48 3.15 -7.43
C ILE A 260 4.34 2.04 -6.84
N THR A 261 3.72 1.00 -6.28
CA THR A 261 4.44 -0.16 -5.72
C THR A 261 5.28 -0.90 -6.78
N ARG A 262 4.76 -1.02 -8.00
CA ARG A 262 5.47 -1.63 -9.13
C ARG A 262 6.72 -0.85 -9.50
N LYS A 263 6.63 0.47 -9.60
CA LYS A 263 7.74 1.37 -9.89
C LYS A 263 8.84 1.25 -8.84
N THR A 264 8.46 1.25 -7.56
CA THR A 264 9.40 1.01 -6.46
C THR A 264 10.13 -0.33 -6.63
N ALA A 265 9.41 -1.41 -6.96
CA ALA A 265 9.99 -2.75 -7.05
C ALA A 265 10.89 -2.94 -8.27
N TYR A 266 10.43 -2.57 -9.46
CA TYR A 266 11.08 -2.94 -10.72
C TYR A 266 12.00 -1.84 -11.25
N GLU A 267 11.60 -0.58 -11.16
CA GLU A 267 12.37 0.53 -11.70
C GLU A 267 13.45 0.99 -10.72
N TRP A 268 13.16 0.97 -9.41
CA TRP A 268 14.07 1.53 -8.42
C TRP A 268 14.93 0.49 -7.71
N LEU A 269 14.32 -0.63 -7.31
CA LEU A 269 15.02 -1.72 -6.63
C LEU A 269 15.47 -2.84 -7.58
N HIS A 270 15.05 -2.80 -8.84
CA HIS A 270 15.39 -3.81 -9.85
C HIS A 270 15.11 -5.25 -9.41
N PHE A 271 14.02 -5.45 -8.67
CA PHE A 271 13.62 -6.80 -8.27
C PHE A 271 13.24 -7.64 -9.49
N PRO A 272 13.57 -8.95 -9.48
CA PRO A 272 13.17 -9.83 -10.56
C PRO A 272 11.64 -10.01 -10.56
N THR A 273 11.05 -10.17 -11.74
CA THR A 273 9.61 -10.42 -11.89
C THR A 273 9.23 -11.86 -11.54
N ARG A 274 10.21 -12.75 -11.43
CA ARG A 274 10.07 -14.16 -11.04
C ARG A 274 11.17 -14.52 -10.06
N PHE A 275 10.78 -15.06 -8.92
CA PHE A 275 11.69 -15.60 -7.92
C PHE A 275 11.80 -17.11 -8.06
N PRO A 276 12.98 -17.72 -7.78
CA PRO A 276 13.12 -19.16 -7.69
C PRO A 276 12.11 -19.76 -6.70
N LYS A 277 11.60 -20.97 -6.96
CA LYS A 277 10.59 -21.62 -6.10
C LYS A 277 10.99 -21.76 -4.62
N LYS A 278 12.30 -21.77 -4.33
CA LYS A 278 12.87 -21.91 -2.99
C LYS A 278 13.03 -20.57 -2.26
N GLU A 279 12.91 -19.45 -2.96
CA GLU A 279 13.08 -18.12 -2.39
C GLU A 279 11.72 -17.44 -2.18
N LYS A 280 11.62 -16.66 -1.10
CA LYS A 280 10.48 -15.80 -0.88
C LYS A 280 10.55 -14.61 -1.85
N PRO A 281 9.44 -14.28 -2.55
CA PRO A 281 9.37 -13.05 -3.32
C PRO A 281 9.71 -11.84 -2.46
N LYS A 282 10.57 -10.97 -2.98
CA LYS A 282 10.93 -9.72 -2.33
C LYS A 282 9.95 -8.63 -2.74
N HIS A 283 9.53 -7.83 -1.77
CA HIS A 283 8.66 -6.68 -1.95
C HIS A 283 9.31 -5.44 -1.33
N PRO A 284 9.12 -4.24 -1.92
CA PRO A 284 9.59 -3.01 -1.30
C PRO A 284 8.96 -2.82 0.08
N THR A 285 9.69 -2.23 1.02
CA THR A 285 9.08 -1.79 2.29
C THR A 285 8.05 -0.68 2.06
N THR A 286 7.11 -0.54 2.99
CA THR A 286 6.18 0.60 3.03
C THR A 286 6.93 1.94 2.96
N GLY A 287 8.13 2.01 3.54
CA GLY A 287 8.97 3.20 3.53
C GLY A 287 9.38 3.65 2.13
N LEU A 288 9.88 2.74 1.30
CA LEU A 288 10.21 3.10 -0.08
C LEU A 288 8.97 3.36 -0.94
N ILE A 289 7.86 2.67 -0.68
CA ILE A 289 6.58 2.97 -1.35
C ILE A 289 6.12 4.39 -0.97
N ALA A 290 6.29 4.82 0.28
CA ALA A 290 5.98 6.16 0.74
C ALA A 290 6.87 7.24 0.10
N ILE A 291 8.17 6.97 -0.08
CA ILE A 291 9.06 7.84 -0.85
C ILE A 291 8.61 7.92 -2.31
N THR A 292 8.13 6.80 -2.87
CA THR A 292 7.57 6.78 -4.23
C THR A 292 6.35 7.67 -4.37
N LEU A 293 5.41 7.55 -3.42
CA LEU A 293 4.28 8.46 -3.34
C LEU A 293 4.73 9.93 -3.25
N ALA A 294 5.70 10.22 -2.37
CA ALA A 294 6.22 11.58 -2.19
C ALA A 294 6.75 12.17 -3.50
N PHE A 295 7.56 11.42 -4.26
CA PHE A 295 8.06 11.92 -5.55
C PHE A 295 6.96 12.24 -6.57
N HIS A 296 5.78 11.63 -6.45
CA HIS A 296 4.68 11.90 -7.37
C HIS A 296 3.81 13.11 -6.97
N ILE A 297 3.80 13.52 -5.70
CA ILE A 297 2.93 14.60 -5.20
C ILE A 297 3.68 15.84 -4.69
N CYS A 298 5.00 15.75 -4.53
CA CYS A 298 5.86 16.75 -3.91
C CYS A 298 6.90 17.33 -4.88
N HIS A 299 7.47 18.47 -4.52
CA HIS A 299 8.54 19.13 -5.28
C HIS A 299 9.88 19.09 -4.53
N GLU A 300 9.83 19.09 -3.20
CA GLU A 300 10.97 18.87 -2.31
C GLU A 300 10.62 17.72 -1.37
N VAL A 301 11.54 16.75 -1.20
CA VAL A 301 11.33 15.58 -0.36
C VAL A 301 12.47 15.38 0.60
N HIS A 302 12.14 15.40 1.89
CA HIS A 302 13.05 15.15 3.00
C HIS A 302 12.71 13.83 3.66
N LEU A 303 13.71 13.15 4.23
CA LEU A 303 13.56 11.85 4.86
C LEU A 303 13.98 11.94 6.33
N ALA A 304 13.25 11.27 7.21
CA ALA A 304 13.63 11.10 8.62
C ALA A 304 13.36 9.65 9.04
N GLY A 305 14.29 9.02 9.76
CA GLY A 305 14.05 7.68 10.33
C GLY A 305 14.23 6.51 9.37
N PHE A 306 15.09 6.65 8.36
CA PHE A 306 15.35 5.62 7.33
C PHE A 306 16.70 4.90 7.48
N LYS A 307 17.51 5.27 8.48
CA LYS A 307 18.80 4.64 8.73
C LYS A 307 18.65 3.43 9.66
N TYR A 308 19.30 2.33 9.29
CA TYR A 308 19.43 1.14 10.12
C TYR A 308 20.88 0.91 10.53
N ASP A 309 21.07 0.32 11.71
CA ASP A 309 22.36 -0.18 12.18
C ASP A 309 22.42 -1.70 11.96
N PHE A 310 23.23 -2.13 10.97
CA PHE A 310 23.44 -3.54 10.69
C PHE A 310 24.56 -4.17 11.52
N THR A 311 25.30 -3.36 12.28
CA THR A 311 26.44 -3.80 13.09
C THR A 311 25.99 -4.29 14.46
N ASP A 312 25.00 -3.62 15.06
CA ASP A 312 24.40 -4.02 16.32
C ASP A 312 23.01 -4.64 16.10
N ARG A 313 22.92 -5.96 16.28
CA ARG A 313 21.65 -6.72 16.17
C ARG A 313 20.66 -6.40 17.30
N ASN A 314 21.15 -5.88 18.43
CA ASN A 314 20.33 -5.50 19.58
C ASN A 314 19.85 -4.05 19.50
N SER A 315 20.37 -3.27 18.55
CA SER A 315 19.90 -1.91 18.32
C SER A 315 18.40 -1.91 18.01
N SER A 316 17.72 -0.86 18.49
CA SER A 316 16.28 -0.70 18.30
C SER A 316 15.96 -0.59 16.82
N LEU A 317 15.06 -1.46 16.35
CA LEU A 317 14.54 -1.40 14.98
C LEU A 317 13.70 -0.15 14.79
N HIS A 318 12.85 0.15 15.76
CA HIS A 318 11.95 1.29 15.74
C HIS A 318 12.26 2.32 16.82
N TYR A 319 11.80 3.57 16.65
CA TYR A 319 11.90 4.60 17.70
C TYR A 319 10.97 4.33 18.89
N TYR A 320 10.04 3.38 18.72
CA TYR A 320 9.07 2.92 19.70
C TYR A 320 9.19 1.40 19.87
N GLY A 321 8.55 0.88 20.92
CA GLY A 321 8.55 -0.56 21.17
C GLY A 321 9.94 -1.12 21.49
N ASN A 322 10.06 -2.45 21.39
CA ASN A 322 11.24 -3.20 21.82
C ASN A 322 11.79 -4.12 20.71
N GLU A 323 11.28 -4.01 19.49
CA GLU A 323 11.78 -4.73 18.33
C GLU A 323 13.22 -4.33 18.02
N THR A 324 14.05 -5.30 17.63
CA THR A 324 15.47 -5.10 17.37
C THR A 324 15.84 -5.42 15.93
N MET A 325 16.98 -4.91 15.48
CA MET A 325 17.51 -5.17 14.14
C MET A 325 17.65 -6.67 13.81
N SER A 326 17.83 -7.54 14.81
CA SER A 326 17.82 -9.00 14.63
C SER A 326 16.54 -9.49 13.92
N GLN A 327 15.38 -8.94 14.25
CA GLN A 327 14.11 -9.36 13.65
C GLN A 327 14.01 -8.92 12.18
N MET A 328 14.49 -7.71 11.86
CA MET A 328 14.54 -7.23 10.48
C MET A 328 15.54 -8.01 9.63
N MET A 329 16.70 -8.36 10.17
CA MET A 329 17.72 -9.15 9.44
C MET A 329 17.26 -10.58 9.12
N GLN A 330 16.35 -11.14 9.93
CA GLN A 330 15.74 -12.44 9.68
C GLN A 330 14.55 -12.38 8.72
N ASN A 331 14.09 -11.18 8.35
CA ASN A 331 12.94 -11.02 7.46
C ASN A 331 13.31 -11.30 5.99
N GLU A 332 12.78 -12.40 5.45
CA GLU A 332 13.05 -12.83 4.09
C GLU A 332 12.17 -12.18 3.02
N TYR A 333 11.21 -11.30 3.37
CA TYR A 333 10.31 -10.67 2.38
C TYR A 333 10.82 -9.34 1.85
N HIS A 334 11.83 -8.75 2.49
CA HIS A 334 12.44 -7.50 2.05
C HIS A 334 13.92 -7.72 1.70
N ASN A 335 14.46 -6.84 0.84
CA ASN A 335 15.89 -6.75 0.58
C ASN A 335 16.40 -5.42 1.13
N ILE A 336 16.47 -5.32 2.45
CA ILE A 336 16.79 -4.07 3.16
C ILE A 336 18.17 -3.54 2.73
N THR A 337 19.12 -4.42 2.41
CA THR A 337 20.42 -4.01 1.86
C THR A 337 20.29 -3.27 0.53
N ALA A 338 19.46 -3.76 -0.40
CA ALA A 338 19.19 -3.06 -1.66
C ALA A 338 18.48 -1.72 -1.41
N GLU A 339 17.54 -1.67 -0.47
CA GLU A 339 16.83 -0.44 -0.12
C GLU A 339 17.77 0.62 0.47
N GLN A 340 18.69 0.24 1.37
CA GLN A 340 19.67 1.16 1.95
C GLN A 340 20.67 1.66 0.92
N LYS A 341 21.09 0.81 -0.03
CA LYS A 341 21.90 1.25 -1.18
C LYS A 341 21.17 2.26 -2.06
N PHE A 342 19.88 2.04 -2.31
CA PHE A 342 19.05 2.97 -3.07
C PHE A 342 18.86 4.30 -2.33
N LEU A 343 18.53 4.28 -1.04
CA LEU A 343 18.43 5.48 -0.19
C LEU A 343 19.73 6.29 -0.20
N LYS A 344 20.88 5.62 -0.04
CA LYS A 344 22.18 6.27 -0.14
C LYS A 344 22.37 6.96 -1.50
N LYS A 345 22.00 6.30 -2.60
CA LYS A 345 22.07 6.89 -3.95
C LYS A 345 21.17 8.13 -4.08
N LEU A 346 19.99 8.15 -3.47
CA LEU A 346 19.13 9.35 -3.47
C LEU A 346 19.79 10.52 -2.75
N ILE A 347 20.39 10.26 -1.59
CA ILE A 347 21.07 11.27 -0.77
C ILE A 347 22.32 11.79 -1.48
N ASP A 348 23.19 10.89 -1.97
CA ASP A 348 24.44 11.26 -2.65
C ASP A 348 24.21 12.10 -3.92
N LYS A 349 23.04 11.93 -4.56
CA LYS A 349 22.63 12.72 -5.74
C LYS A 349 21.87 14.01 -5.38
N ASN A 350 21.69 14.33 -4.10
CA ASN A 350 20.87 15.44 -3.62
C ASN A 350 19.42 15.41 -4.14
N PHE A 351 18.89 14.20 -4.40
CA PHE A 351 17.49 14.03 -4.76
C PHE A 351 16.58 14.18 -3.55
N VAL A 352 17.10 13.88 -2.36
CA VAL A 352 16.40 14.05 -1.07
C VAL A 352 17.39 14.57 -0.03
N VAL A 353 16.86 15.23 1.00
CA VAL A 353 17.63 15.61 2.19
C VAL A 353 17.31 14.63 3.32
N ASN A 354 18.32 14.02 3.94
CA ASN A 354 18.14 13.19 5.12
C ASN A 354 18.32 14.04 6.40
N LEU A 355 17.33 13.98 7.29
CA LEU A 355 17.30 14.71 8.55
C LEU A 355 17.93 13.94 9.73
N THR A 356 18.29 12.66 9.56
CA THR A 356 18.71 11.76 10.66
C THR A 356 20.14 11.25 10.60
#